data_AF-A0A7S3UQ38-F1
#
_entry.id   AF-A0A7S3UQ38-F1
#
_cell.length_a   1.000
_cell.length_b   1.000
_cell.length_c   1.000
_cell.angle_alpha   90.00
_cell.angle_beta   90.00
_cell.angle_gamma   90.00
#
_symmetry.space_group_name_H-M   'P 1'
#
loop_
_entity.id
_entity.type
_entity.pdbx_description
1 polymer ?
#
loop_
_entity_poly.entity_id
_entity_poly.type
_entity_poly.pdbx_seq_one_letter_code
_entity_poly.pdbx_strand_id
1 'polypeptide(L)'
;TGNLSAPRVFAIVAVMAARVLSRNIKPQEFISSLGAGGAITGGLSFPNLRRAPFWKFFWTQNFVARQHVFSLHHTGMITACVFFWWWGAFDTAPIERRDQYYMNGPRFRMHSAYANPGRRPAAKIALEQGKVRYLFRGNDHPFTVNEQKDFL
;
A
#
# COMPACT_ATOMS: atom_id res chain seq x y z
N THR A 1 34.50 49.28 -32.51
CA THR A 1 33.38 48.39 -32.17
C THR A 1 33.01 47.58 -33.42
N GLY A 2 33.63 46.40 -33.59
CA GLY A 2 33.49 45.63 -34.83
C GLY A 2 32.19 44.81 -34.84
N ASN A 3 31.26 45.18 -35.73
CA ASN A 3 30.04 44.40 -35.99
C ASN A 3 30.42 43.03 -36.56
N LEU A 4 30.18 41.98 -35.77
CA LEU A 4 30.29 40.60 -36.24
C LEU A 4 29.22 40.38 -37.32
N SER A 5 29.67 40.10 -38.55
CA SER A 5 28.79 39.74 -39.68
C SER A 5 27.96 38.51 -39.31
N ALA A 6 26.65 38.51 -39.62
CA ALA A 6 25.71 37.41 -39.42
C ALA A 6 26.28 35.98 -39.63
N PRO A 7 27.04 35.67 -40.70
CA PRO A 7 27.61 34.33 -40.89
C PRO A 7 28.58 33.88 -39.77
N ARG A 8 29.30 34.82 -39.13
CA ARG A 8 30.18 34.52 -38.00
C ARG A 8 29.40 34.20 -36.74
N VAL A 9 28.25 34.86 -36.53
CA VAL A 9 27.34 34.54 -35.42
C VAL A 9 26.75 33.14 -35.61
N PHE A 10 26.28 32.82 -36.82
CA PHE A 10 25.79 31.47 -37.14
C PHE A 10 26.87 30.39 -36.98
N ALA A 11 28.10 30.65 -37.41
CA ALA A 11 29.20 29.71 -37.23
C ALA A 11 29.53 29.48 -35.75
N ILE A 12 29.51 30.53 -34.92
CA ILE A 12 29.73 30.40 -33.47
C ILE A 12 28.62 29.60 -32.82
N VAL A 13 27.35 29.87 -33.15
CA VAL A 13 26.19 29.12 -32.61
C VAL A 13 26.24 27.66 -33.06
N ALA A 14 26.59 27.38 -34.31
CA ALA A 14 26.73 26.02 -34.83
C ALA A 14 27.87 25.25 -34.14
N VAL A 15 29.02 25.90 -33.91
CA VAL A 15 30.15 25.29 -33.18
C VAL A 15 29.80 25.05 -31.70
N MET A 16 29.07 25.97 -31.07
CA MET A 16 28.57 25.76 -29.69
C MET A 16 27.56 24.62 -29.62
N ALA A 17 26.60 24.55 -30.55
CA ALA A 17 25.62 23.47 -30.64
C ALA A 17 26.30 22.12 -30.91
N ALA A 18 27.29 22.09 -31.81
CA ALA A 18 28.08 20.90 -32.09
C ALA A 18 28.90 20.45 -30.87
N ARG A 19 29.47 21.38 -30.09
CA ARG A 19 30.17 21.08 -28.82
C ARG A 19 29.25 20.52 -27.74
N VAL A 20 27.99 20.99 -27.68
CA VAL A 20 26.98 20.46 -26.76
C VAL A 20 26.55 19.05 -27.18
N LEU A 21 26.39 18.79 -28.49
CA LEU A 21 26.05 17.46 -29.03
C LEU A 21 27.22 16.46 -28.99
N SER A 22 28.46 16.92 -29.12
CA SER A 22 29.65 16.04 -29.08
C SER A 22 30.03 15.61 -27.67
N ARG A 23 29.38 16.16 -26.64
CA ARG A 23 29.58 15.73 -25.26
C ARG A 23 28.90 14.37 -25.09
N ASN A 24 29.63 13.40 -24.55
CA ASN A 24 29.06 12.13 -24.14
C ASN A 24 28.11 12.37 -22.94
N ILE A 25 26.84 12.68 -23.22
CA ILE A 25 25.81 12.90 -22.21
C ILE A 25 25.53 11.54 -21.59
N LYS A 26 25.94 11.38 -20.32
CA LYS A 26 25.65 10.16 -19.58
C LYS A 26 24.12 10.02 -19.45
N PRO A 27 23.55 8.80 -19.55
CA PRO A 27 22.09 8.61 -19.46
C PRO A 27 21.46 9.27 -18.23
N GLN A 28 22.20 9.39 -17.12
CA GLN A 28 21.78 10.05 -15.89
C GLN A 28 21.56 11.55 -16.07
N GLU A 29 22.37 12.21 -16.90
CA GLU A 29 22.20 13.65 -17.20
C GLU A 29 20.96 13.88 -18.07
N PHE A 30 20.69 13.00 -19.04
CA PHE A 30 19.48 13.05 -19.88
C PHE A 30 18.20 12.78 -19.07
N ILE A 31 18.26 11.81 -18.16
CA ILE A 31 17.17 11.51 -17.25
C ILE A 31 16.91 12.69 -16.32
N SER A 32 17.96 13.37 -15.83
CA SER A 32 17.83 14.53 -14.93
C SER A 32 17.20 15.78 -15.57
N SER A 33 17.20 15.91 -16.90
CA SER A 33 16.68 17.09 -17.61
C SER A 33 15.16 17.09 -17.84
N LEU A 34 14.45 16.02 -17.46
CA LEU A 34 13.00 15.87 -17.63
C LEU A 34 12.15 16.51 -16.50
N GLY A 35 12.69 17.52 -15.81
CA GLY A 35 12.00 18.28 -14.76
C GLY A 35 12.69 18.20 -13.41
N ALA A 36 12.20 18.97 -12.43
CA ALA A 36 12.76 19.01 -11.07
C ALA A 36 12.74 17.61 -10.41
N GLY A 37 13.85 16.88 -10.54
CA GLY A 37 14.10 15.54 -9.99
C GLY A 37 14.31 14.42 -11.02
N GLY A 38 14.31 14.72 -12.32
CA GLY A 38 14.60 13.76 -13.39
C GLY A 38 13.47 12.76 -13.68
N ALA A 39 13.64 11.92 -14.70
CA ALA A 39 12.59 11.04 -15.25
C ALA A 39 12.00 10.05 -14.22
N ILE A 40 12.70 9.79 -13.12
CA ILE A 40 12.22 8.93 -12.03
C ILE A 40 11.18 9.65 -11.17
N THR A 41 11.40 10.92 -10.78
CA THR A 41 10.36 11.68 -10.07
C THR A 41 9.32 12.25 -11.02
N GLY A 42 9.70 12.65 -12.24
CA GLY A 42 8.78 13.21 -13.23
C GLY A 42 7.84 12.19 -13.88
N GLY A 43 8.27 10.93 -14.01
CA GLY A 43 7.50 9.86 -14.65
C GLY A 43 6.73 8.95 -13.70
N LEU A 44 7.21 8.76 -12.46
CA LEU A 44 6.60 7.82 -11.50
C LEU A 44 5.82 8.50 -10.37
N SER A 45 5.99 9.80 -10.15
CA SER A 45 5.22 10.53 -9.14
C SER A 45 4.09 11.35 -9.77
N PHE A 46 2.89 11.27 -9.19
CA PHE A 46 1.78 12.08 -9.66
C PHE A 46 2.08 13.57 -9.42
N PRO A 47 1.94 14.45 -10.43
CA PRO A 47 2.27 15.86 -10.28
C PRO A 47 1.34 16.54 -9.27
N ASN A 48 1.91 17.18 -8.25
CA ASN A 48 1.14 17.94 -7.27
C ASN A 48 0.87 19.37 -7.76
N LEU A 49 -0.21 19.54 -8.53
CA LEU A 49 -0.60 20.83 -9.09
C LEU A 49 -0.96 21.88 -8.03
N ARG A 50 -1.40 21.44 -6.84
CA ARG A 50 -1.79 22.33 -5.74
C ARG A 50 -0.59 22.95 -5.00
N ARG A 51 0.61 22.41 -5.20
CA ARG A 51 1.86 22.85 -4.52
C ARG A 51 1.74 22.91 -2.99
N ALA A 52 0.89 22.06 -2.42
CA ALA A 52 0.70 21.93 -0.97
C ALA A 52 0.75 20.44 -0.59
N PRO A 53 1.32 20.09 0.58
CA PRO A 53 1.34 18.70 1.03
C PRO A 53 -0.08 18.20 1.31
N PHE A 54 -0.28 16.88 1.18
CA PHE A 54 -1.61 16.26 1.32
C PHE A 54 -2.26 16.52 2.68
N TRP A 55 -1.50 16.49 3.79
CA TRP A 55 -2.04 16.76 5.12
C TRP A 55 -2.62 18.16 5.25
N LYS A 56 -1.99 19.18 4.65
CA LYS A 56 -2.47 20.56 4.69
C LYS A 56 -3.76 20.68 3.90
N PHE A 57 -3.81 20.02 2.75
CA PHE A 57 -5.04 19.90 1.99
C PHE A 57 -6.14 19.22 2.82
N PHE A 58 -5.90 18.04 3.38
CA PHE A 58 -6.85 17.34 4.23
C PHE A 58 -7.37 18.23 5.37
N TRP A 59 -6.49 18.95 6.06
CA TRP A 59 -6.86 19.90 7.10
C TRP A 59 -7.79 21.01 6.57
N THR A 60 -7.39 21.70 5.50
CA THR A 60 -8.17 22.81 4.92
C THR A 60 -9.57 22.40 4.45
N GLN A 61 -9.74 21.15 4.01
CA GLN A 61 -11.02 20.65 3.51
C GLN A 61 -12.10 20.55 4.59
N ASN A 62 -11.70 20.44 5.86
CA ASN A 62 -12.65 20.47 6.97
C ASN A 62 -13.38 21.80 7.12
N PHE A 63 -12.79 22.89 6.62
CA PHE A 63 -13.38 24.23 6.67
C PHE A 63 -14.14 24.59 5.39
N VAL A 64 -14.18 23.71 4.39
CA VAL A 64 -14.95 23.92 3.16
C VAL A 64 -16.34 23.29 3.30
N ALA A 65 -17.38 24.04 2.93
CA ALA A 65 -18.75 23.58 2.99
C ALA A 65 -18.92 22.26 2.21
N ARG A 66 -19.60 21.28 2.82
CA ARG A 66 -19.86 19.94 2.25
C ARG A 66 -18.61 19.09 1.96
N GLN A 67 -17.41 19.46 2.42
CA GLN A 67 -16.17 18.67 2.24
C GLN A 67 -15.51 18.22 3.56
N HIS A 68 -16.20 18.47 4.68
CA HIS A 68 -15.81 18.01 6.01
C HIS A 68 -15.91 16.48 6.17
N VAL A 69 -15.41 15.96 7.30
CA VAL A 69 -15.25 14.52 7.58
C VAL A 69 -16.50 13.64 7.44
N PHE A 70 -17.71 14.20 7.44
CA PHE A 70 -18.97 13.46 7.26
C PHE A 70 -19.54 13.54 5.83
N SER A 71 -18.69 13.87 4.86
CA SER A 71 -19.08 14.00 3.45
C SER A 71 -18.64 12.81 2.59
N LEU A 72 -19.30 12.63 1.43
CA LEU A 72 -18.91 11.70 0.37
C LEU A 72 -17.66 12.14 -0.42
N HIS A 73 -17.04 13.27 -0.04
CA HIS A 73 -15.76 13.70 -0.57
C HIS A 73 -14.63 12.78 -0.08
N HIS A 74 -13.52 12.70 -0.81
CA HIS A 74 -12.41 11.78 -0.47
C HIS A 74 -11.85 12.01 0.95
N THR A 75 -11.96 13.24 1.49
CA THR A 75 -11.62 13.56 2.89
C THR A 75 -12.48 12.79 3.87
N GLY A 76 -13.80 12.75 3.67
CA GLY A 76 -14.71 11.96 4.50
C GLY A 76 -14.53 10.46 4.31
N MET A 77 -14.24 9.99 3.09
CA MET A 77 -13.90 8.57 2.85
C MET A 77 -12.64 8.14 3.61
N ILE A 78 -11.59 8.97 3.58
CA ILE A 78 -10.35 8.72 4.34
C ILE A 78 -10.65 8.70 5.84
N THR A 79 -11.41 9.69 6.34
CA THR A 79 -11.79 9.70 7.76
C THR A 79 -12.60 8.46 8.14
N ALA A 80 -13.51 7.99 7.30
CA ALA A 80 -14.26 6.76 7.54
C ALA A 80 -13.32 5.53 7.61
N CYS A 81 -12.36 5.41 6.70
CA CYS A 81 -11.35 4.33 6.76
C CYS A 81 -10.54 4.37 8.06
N VAL A 82 -10.05 5.56 8.44
CA VAL A 82 -9.30 5.74 9.69
C VAL A 82 -10.18 5.45 10.90
N PHE A 83 -11.45 5.85 10.87
CA PHE A 83 -12.42 5.58 11.94
C PHE A 83 -12.66 4.08 12.10
N PHE A 84 -12.91 3.32 11.02
CA PHE A 84 -13.11 1.87 11.12
C PHE A 84 -11.85 1.13 11.56
N TRP A 85 -10.68 1.60 11.14
CA TRP A 85 -9.41 1.09 11.64
C TRP A 85 -9.24 1.37 13.14
N TRP A 86 -9.46 2.61 13.58
CA TRP A 86 -9.36 3.01 14.98
C TRP A 86 -10.40 2.31 15.87
N TRP A 87 -11.60 2.09 15.35
CA TRP A 87 -12.67 1.34 16.03
C TRP A 87 -12.33 -0.14 16.23
N GLY A 88 -11.34 -0.68 15.50
CA GLY A 88 -11.00 -2.09 15.55
C GLY A 88 -11.94 -2.98 14.73
N ALA A 89 -12.69 -2.42 13.78
CA ALA A 89 -13.55 -3.21 12.87
C ALA A 89 -12.74 -4.22 12.02
N PHE A 90 -11.45 -3.95 11.84
CA PHE A 90 -10.51 -4.79 11.11
C PHE A 90 -9.51 -5.53 12.01
N ASP A 91 -9.68 -5.45 13.34
CA ASP A 91 -8.79 -6.15 14.27
C ASP A 91 -8.98 -7.66 14.20
N THR A 92 -7.94 -8.39 14.62
CA THR A 92 -8.01 -9.84 14.69
C THR A 92 -9.05 -10.27 15.72
N ALA A 93 -9.91 -11.22 15.34
CA ALA A 93 -10.93 -11.74 16.24
C ALA A 93 -10.35 -12.24 17.58
N PRO A 94 -11.08 -12.04 18.69
CA PRO A 94 -10.68 -12.54 20.00
C PRO A 94 -10.52 -14.06 19.98
N ILE A 95 -9.68 -14.58 20.88
CA ILE A 95 -9.28 -16.00 20.87
C ILE A 95 -10.51 -16.90 20.98
N GLU A 96 -11.47 -16.56 21.85
CA GLU A 96 -12.69 -17.34 22.05
C GLU A 96 -13.57 -17.48 20.79
N ARG A 97 -13.36 -16.70 19.72
CA ARG A 97 -14.15 -16.73 18.47
C ARG A 97 -13.39 -17.25 17.25
N ARG A 98 -12.12 -17.67 17.41
CA ARG A 98 -11.28 -18.08 16.29
C ARG A 98 -11.76 -19.35 15.57
N ASP A 99 -12.43 -20.25 16.28
CA ASP A 99 -13.01 -21.47 15.71
C ASP A 99 -14.18 -21.18 14.75
N GLN A 100 -14.93 -20.08 14.97
CA GLN A 100 -16.14 -19.76 14.19
C GLN A 100 -15.82 -19.48 12.72
N TYR A 101 -14.72 -18.77 12.45
CA TYR A 101 -14.39 -18.34 11.09
C TYR A 101 -12.92 -18.55 10.75
N TYR A 102 -12.01 -18.10 11.61
CA TYR A 102 -10.58 -18.06 11.30
C TYR A 102 -9.98 -19.45 11.03
N MET A 103 -10.21 -20.42 11.92
CA MET A 103 -9.63 -21.78 11.80
C MET A 103 -10.20 -22.59 10.63
N ASN A 104 -11.35 -22.18 10.10
CA ASN A 104 -11.97 -22.81 8.93
C ASN A 104 -11.71 -22.03 7.62
N GLY A 105 -11.07 -20.86 7.71
CA GLY A 105 -10.79 -20.02 6.56
C GLY A 105 -9.70 -20.60 5.63
N PRO A 106 -9.79 -20.35 4.31
CA PRO A 106 -8.82 -20.85 3.34
C PRO A 106 -7.42 -20.29 3.61
N ARG A 107 -7.33 -19.01 3.99
CA ARG A 107 -6.06 -18.35 4.33
C ARG A 107 -5.34 -19.06 5.48
N PHE A 108 -6.06 -19.40 6.54
CA PHE A 108 -5.49 -20.13 7.68
C PHE A 108 -4.98 -21.51 7.25
N ARG A 109 -5.82 -22.31 6.57
CA ARG A 109 -5.47 -23.67 6.13
C ARG A 109 -4.27 -23.68 5.18
N MET A 110 -4.19 -22.73 4.25
CA MET A 110 -3.05 -22.57 3.34
C MET A 110 -1.77 -22.19 4.09
N HIS A 111 -1.83 -21.22 5.01
CA HIS A 111 -0.67 -20.87 5.82
C HIS A 111 -0.22 -22.02 6.73
N SER A 112 -1.15 -22.78 7.31
CA SER A 112 -0.81 -23.96 8.12
C SER A 112 -0.13 -25.05 7.30
N ALA A 113 -0.57 -25.30 6.07
CA ALA A 113 0.07 -26.27 5.17
C ALA A 113 1.45 -25.78 4.70
N TYR A 114 1.57 -24.49 4.35
CA TYR A 114 2.84 -23.88 3.95
C TYR A 114 3.87 -23.91 5.09
N ALA A 115 3.47 -23.58 6.31
CA ALA A 115 4.35 -23.56 7.48
C ALA A 115 4.74 -24.96 7.97
N ASN A 116 4.08 -26.03 7.49
CA ASN A 116 4.38 -27.41 7.86
C ASN A 116 4.65 -28.27 6.61
N PRO A 117 5.83 -28.12 5.97
CA PRO A 117 6.17 -28.86 4.76
C PRO A 117 6.08 -30.37 4.96
N GLY A 118 5.49 -31.08 3.99
CA GLY A 118 5.40 -32.54 4.01
C GLY A 118 4.43 -33.12 5.07
N ARG A 119 3.64 -32.29 5.74
CA ARG A 119 2.69 -32.73 6.77
C ARG A 119 1.25 -32.38 6.42
N ARG A 120 0.30 -33.07 7.06
CA ARG A 120 -1.15 -32.82 6.94
C ARG A 120 -1.67 -32.23 8.27
N PRO A 121 -1.89 -30.91 8.37
CA PRO A 121 -2.17 -30.25 9.65
C PRO A 121 -3.60 -30.44 10.18
N ALA A 122 -4.47 -31.15 9.49
CA ALA A 122 -5.91 -31.27 9.83
C ALA A 122 -6.16 -31.72 11.28
N ALA A 123 -5.51 -32.79 11.73
CA ALA A 123 -5.68 -33.29 13.09
C ALA A 123 -5.22 -32.28 14.16
N LYS A 124 -4.16 -31.51 13.88
CA LYS A 124 -3.69 -30.45 14.79
C LYS A 124 -4.64 -29.25 14.80
N ILE A 125 -5.26 -28.93 13.68
CA ILE A 125 -6.29 -27.88 13.60
C ILE A 125 -7.50 -28.26 14.45
N ALA A 126 -7.99 -29.50 14.35
CA ALA A 126 -9.10 -29.99 15.17
C ALA A 126 -8.77 -29.92 16.68
N LEU A 127 -7.57 -30.34 17.09
CA LEU A 127 -7.12 -30.23 18.49
C LEU A 127 -7.09 -28.78 18.99
N GLU A 128 -6.59 -27.85 18.17
CA GLU A 128 -6.57 -26.42 18.53
C GLU A 128 -7.98 -25.83 18.58
N GLN A 129 -8.91 -26.27 17.74
CA GLN A 129 -10.33 -25.88 17.84
C GLN A 129 -10.94 -26.35 19.17
N GLY A 130 -10.69 -27.60 19.55
CA GLY A 130 -11.13 -28.14 20.84
C GLY A 130 -10.55 -27.34 22.02
N LYS A 131 -9.26 -27.03 21.95
CA LYS A 131 -8.56 -26.20 22.96
C LYS A 131 -9.16 -24.79 23.07
N VAL A 132 -9.47 -24.15 21.94
CA VAL A 132 -10.09 -22.82 21.94
C VAL A 132 -11.44 -22.84 22.67
N ARG A 133 -12.27 -23.83 22.37
CA ARG A 133 -13.60 -23.97 22.97
C ARG A 133 -13.51 -24.30 24.46
N TYR A 134 -12.60 -25.17 24.85
CA TYR A 134 -12.43 -25.56 26.26
C TYR A 134 -11.82 -24.42 27.10
N LEU A 135 -10.61 -23.96 26.75
CA LEU A 135 -9.85 -23.02 27.59
C LEU A 135 -10.34 -21.58 27.54
N PHE A 136 -10.81 -21.11 26.37
CA PHE A 136 -11.11 -19.68 26.17
C PHE A 136 -12.60 -19.37 26.11
N ARG A 137 -13.45 -20.36 25.80
CA ARG A 137 -14.92 -20.19 25.78
C ARG A 137 -15.60 -20.81 27.01
N GLY A 138 -14.93 -21.73 27.71
CA GLY A 138 -15.50 -22.41 28.88
C GLY A 138 -16.46 -23.56 28.55
N ASN A 139 -16.33 -24.16 27.36
CA ASN A 139 -17.13 -25.34 27.00
C ASN A 139 -16.44 -26.62 27.45
N ASP A 140 -16.93 -27.25 28.52
CA ASP A 140 -16.39 -28.51 29.06
C ASP A 140 -16.45 -29.68 28.07
N HIS A 141 -17.39 -29.62 27.12
CA HIS A 141 -17.56 -30.61 26.05
C HIS A 141 -17.36 -29.92 24.69
N PRO A 142 -16.10 -29.74 24.25
CA PRO A 142 -15.79 -28.91 23.08
C PRO A 142 -16.11 -29.59 21.74
N PHE A 143 -16.33 -30.90 21.71
CA PHE A 143 -16.60 -31.67 20.50
C PHE A 143 -17.96 -32.35 20.55
N THR A 144 -18.69 -32.23 19.44
CA THR A 144 -19.88 -33.06 19.16
C THR A 144 -19.47 -34.43 18.60
N VAL A 145 -20.41 -35.37 18.51
CA VAL A 145 -20.15 -36.72 17.95
C VAL A 145 -19.61 -36.64 16.51
N ASN A 146 -20.11 -35.70 15.70
CA ASN A 146 -19.62 -35.51 14.33
C ASN A 146 -18.17 -35.00 14.30
N GLU A 147 -17.81 -34.11 15.21
CA GLU A 147 -16.46 -33.56 15.29
C GLU A 147 -15.47 -34.57 15.90
N GLN A 148 -15.93 -35.41 16.83
CA GLN A 148 -15.15 -36.56 17.30
C GLN A 148 -14.91 -37.56 16.16
N LYS A 149 -15.92 -37.81 15.32
CA LYS A 149 -15.78 -38.67 14.14
C LYS A 149 -14.83 -38.08 13.09
N ASP A 150 -14.83 -36.77 12.87
CA ASP A 150 -13.88 -36.10 11.95
C ASP A 150 -12.44 -36.14 12.49
N PHE A 151 -12.29 -36.23 13.80
CA PHE A 151 -10.99 -36.32 14.46
C PHE A 151 -10.37 -37.73 14.45
N LEU A 152 -11.20 -38.78 14.57
CA LEU A 152 -10.81 -40.20 14.61
C LEU A 152 -10.55 -40.78 13.21
#